data_AF-A0A1C4XHM5-F1
#
_entry.id   AF-A0A1C4XHM5-F1
#
_cell.length_a   1.000
_cell.length_b   1.000
_cell.length_c   1.000
_cell.angle_alpha   90.00
_cell.angle_beta   90.00
_cell.angle_gamma   90.00
#
_symmetry.space_group_name_H-M   'P 1'
#
loop_
_entity.id
_entity.type
_entity.pdbx_description
1 polymer ?
#
loop_
_entity_poly.entity_id
_entity_poly.type
_entity_poly.pdbx_seq_one_letter_code
_entity_poly.pdbx_strand_id
1 'polypeptide(L)' 'MVQAGCSWRKLPAALFGVSRPTVHRRFTEWTRYGLWEQIHHELLHRLNTAGGIDWPRVMIDSISVRALKRGT' A
#
# COMPACT_ATOMS: atom_id res chain seq x y z
N MET A 1 -11.85 -4.44 14.89
CA MET A 1 -12.35 -4.58 13.50
C MET A 1 -11.42 -3.77 12.60
N VAL A 2 -10.47 -4.42 11.92
CA VAL A 2 -9.55 -3.71 11.01
C VAL A 2 -10.35 -3.34 9.78
N GLN A 3 -10.72 -2.07 9.66
CA GLN A 3 -11.32 -1.57 8.43
C GLN A 3 -10.18 -1.46 7.41
N ALA A 4 -10.03 -2.51 6.58
CA ALA A 4 -9.16 -2.44 5.41
C ALA A 4 -9.48 -1.14 4.66
N GLY A 5 -8.42 -0.41 4.32
CA GLY A 5 -8.48 0.93 3.74
C GLY A 5 -9.55 1.06 2.67
N CYS A 6 -10.17 2.24 2.64
CA CYS A 6 -11.12 2.74 1.64
C CYS A 6 -11.39 1.76 0.47
N SER A 7 -12.49 1.00 0.53
CA SER A 7 -12.93 0.17 -0.61
C SER A 7 -12.95 1.00 -1.90
N TRP A 8 -12.56 0.44 -3.04
CA TRP A 8 -12.60 1.11 -4.35
C TRP A 8 -13.96 1.77 -4.67
N ARG A 9 -15.05 1.30 -4.04
CA ARG A 9 -16.40 1.90 -4.15
C ARG A 9 -16.50 3.28 -3.48
N LYS A 10 -15.68 3.55 -2.47
CA LYS A 10 -15.60 4.81 -1.73
C LYS A 10 -14.61 5.81 -2.34
N LEU A 11 -13.89 5.42 -3.41
CA LEU A 11 -12.98 6.33 -4.10
C LEU A 11 -13.80 7.45 -4.78
N PRO A 12 -13.58 8.74 -4.43
CA PRO A 12 -14.32 9.84 -5.02
C PRO A 12 -13.93 10.01 -6.50
N ALA A 13 -14.77 9.49 -7.40
CA ALA A 13 -14.55 9.58 -8.84
C ALA A 13 -14.41 11.03 -9.32
N ALA A 14 -15.11 11.97 -8.68
CA ALA A 14 -15.03 13.40 -8.98
C ALA A 14 -13.66 14.02 -8.66
N LEU A 15 -12.94 13.50 -7.65
CA LEU A 15 -11.62 14.04 -7.27
C LEU A 15 -10.53 13.60 -8.26
N PHE A 16 -10.63 12.38 -8.79
CA PHE A 16 -9.59 11.79 -9.63
C PHE A 16 -9.91 11.85 -11.13
N GLY A 17 -11.15 12.16 -11.51
CA GLY A 17 -11.57 12.24 -12.92
C GLY A 17 -11.52 10.90 -13.67
N VAL A 18 -11.38 9.77 -12.96
CA VAL A 18 -11.23 8.44 -13.55
C VAL A 18 -12.25 7.45 -13.02
N SER A 19 -12.68 6.54 -13.90
CA SER A 19 -13.62 5.48 -13.52
C SER A 19 -12.97 4.44 -12.60
N ARG A 20 -13.78 3.79 -11.74
CA ARG A 20 -13.29 2.75 -10.82
C ARG A 20 -12.61 1.58 -11.56
N PRO A 21 -13.13 1.07 -12.70
CA PRO A 21 -12.43 0.05 -13.49
C PRO A 21 -11.04 0.48 -13.95
N THR A 22 -10.89 1.75 -14.37
CA THR A 22 -9.59 2.31 -14.78
C THR A 22 -8.61 2.30 -13.62
N VAL A 23 -9.05 2.73 -12.42
CA VAL A 23 -8.23 2.72 -11.21
C VAL A 23 -7.82 1.30 -10.84
N HIS A 24 -8.75 0.34 -10.84
CA HIS A 24 -8.46 -1.05 -10.50
C HIS A 24 -7.46 -1.68 -11.48
N ARG A 25 -7.64 -1.43 -12.79
CA ARG A 25 -6.69 -1.91 -13.81
C ARG A 25 -5.29 -1.34 -13.57
N ARG A 26 -5.19 -0.03 -13.33
CA ARG A 26 -3.93 0.64 -13.09
C ARG A 26 -3.23 0.14 -11.81
N PHE A 27 -3.99 -0.03 -10.74
CA PHE A 27 -3.52 -0.65 -9.51
C PHE A 27 -2.94 -2.04 -9.79
N THR A 28 -3.66 -2.87 -10.55
CA THR A 28 -3.19 -4.23 -10.91
C THR A 28 -1.90 -4.20 -11.73
N GLU A 29 -1.82 -3.32 -12.74
CA GLU A 29 -0.62 -3.14 -13.56
C GLU A 29 0.59 -2.75 -12.70
N TRP A 30 0.42 -1.77 -11.81
CA TRP A 30 1.48 -1.28 -10.92
C TRP A 30 1.90 -2.30 -9.88
N THR A 31 0.96 -3.07 -9.34
CA THR A 31 1.26 -4.18 -8.43
C THR A 31 2.11 -5.23 -9.14
N ARG A 32 1.76 -5.61 -10.38
CA ARG A 32 2.55 -6.57 -11.18
C ARG A 32 3.94 -6.03 -11.52
N TYR A 33 4.06 -4.73 -11.73
CA TYR A 33 5.33 -4.06 -11.97
C TYR A 33 6.20 -3.91 -10.71
N GLY A 34 5.66 -4.18 -9.52
CA GLY A 34 6.38 -3.96 -8.26
C GLY A 34 6.53 -2.48 -7.88
N LEU A 35 5.69 -1.60 -8.43
CA LEU A 35 5.81 -0.15 -8.20
C LEU A 35 5.72 0.23 -6.72
N TRP A 36 4.88 -0.49 -5.96
CA TRP A 36 4.66 -0.19 -4.54
C TRP A 36 5.93 -0.37 -3.71
N GLU A 37 6.72 -1.41 -4.00
CA GLU A 37 8.00 -1.66 -3.33
C GLU A 37 9.01 -0.57 -3.67
N GLN A 38 9.09 -0.18 -4.95
CA GLN A 38 9.98 0.89 -5.40
C GLN A 38 9.66 2.23 -4.72
N ILE A 39 8.37 2.60 -4.67
CA ILE A 39 7.91 3.82 -3.98
C ILE A 39 8.22 3.73 -2.49
N HIS A 40 8.01 2.57 -1.86
CA HIS A 40 8.27 2.39 -0.44
C HIS A 40 9.75 2.58 -0.12
N HIS A 41 10.65 1.94 -0.89
CA HIS A 41 12.10 2.09 -0.70
C HIS A 41 12.57 3.52 -0.94
N GLU A 42 12.07 4.19 -1.97
CA GLU A 42 12.42 5.58 -2.24
C GLU A 42 11.95 6.52 -1.12
N LEU A 43 10.76 6.30 -0.57
CA LEU A 43 10.26 7.08 0.55
C LEU A 43 11.13 6.87 1.80
N LEU A 44 11.48 5.62 2.10
CA LEU A 44 12.39 5.31 3.21
C LEU A 44 13.76 5.95 3.01
N HIS A 45 14.30 5.91 1.79
CA HIS A 45 15.57 6.54 1.46
C HIS A 45 15.54 8.05 1.69
N ARG A 46 14.47 8.74 1.24
CA ARG A 46 14.28 10.17 1.46
C ARG A 46 14.12 10.54 2.93
N LEU A 47 13.37 9.75 3.70
CA LEU A 47 13.20 9.98 5.13
C LEU A 47 14.50 9.74 5.91
N ASN A 48 15.27 8.72 5.52
CA ASN A 48 16.58 8.44 6.11
C ASN A 48 17.57 9.58 5.86
N THR A 49 17.65 10.05 4.62
CA THR A 49 18.56 11.15 4.23
C THR A 49 18.18 12.49 4.87
N ALA A 50 16.89 12.71 5.15
CA ALA A 50 16.42 13.89 5.88
C ALA A 50 16.66 13.83 7.41
N GLY A 51 17.26 12.75 7.94
CA GLY A 51 17.45 12.56 9.38
C GLY A 51 16.14 12.35 10.16
N GLY A 52 15.04 12.03 9.47
CA GLY A 52 13.70 11.86 10.07
C GLY A 52 13.42 10.45 10.59
N ILE A 53 14.40 9.55 10.52
CA ILE A 53 14.27 8.16 11.00
C ILE A 53 15.09 7.99 12.27
N ASP A 54 14.38 7.98 13.41
CA ASP A 54 14.94 7.59 14.70
C ASP A 54 15.01 6.06 14.75
N TRP A 55 16.15 5.52 14.30
CA TRP A 55 16.39 4.09 14.08
C TRP A 55 16.17 3.14 15.28
N PRO A 56 16.23 3.52 16.57
CA PRO A 56 15.97 2.56 17.65
C PRO A 56 14.47 2.22 17.85
N ARG A 57 13.55 2.85 17.10
CA ARG A 57 12.09 2.63 17.25
C ARG A 57 11.35 2.54 15.90
N VAL A 58 12.04 2.20 14.81
CA VAL A 58 11.38 2.00 13.51
C VAL A 58 10.48 0.76 13.63
N MET A 59 9.17 1.03 13.69
CA MET A 59 8.12 0.02 13.82
C MET A 59 8.30 -1.06 12.75
N ILE A 60 8.48 -2.30 13.20
CA ILE A 60 8.09 -3.46 12.42
C ILE A 60 6.55 -3.45 12.38
N ASP A 61 5.97 -2.69 11.47
CA ASP A 61 4.54 -2.81 11.20
C ASP A 61 4.32 -4.11 10.41
N SER A 62 3.81 -5.13 11.10
CA SER A 62 3.44 -6.40 10.48
C SER A 62 1.93 -6.42 10.28
N ILE A 63 1.49 -6.36 9.02
CA ILE A 63 0.11 -6.68 8.68
C ILE A 63 -0.02 -8.20 8.72
N SER A 64 -0.63 -8.72 9.79
CA SER A 64 -0.96 -10.14 9.91
C SER A 64 -1.98 -10.51 8.84
N VAL A 65 -1.55 -11.28 7.84
CA VAL A 65 -2.44 -11.92 6.85
C VAL A 65 -2.86 -13.27 7.40
N ARG A 66 -4.17 -13.54 7.48
CA ARG A 66 -4.71 -14.81 7.97
C ARG A 66 -4.22 -15.95 7.06
N ALA A 67 -3.49 -16.92 7.61
CA ALA A 67 -3.09 -18.12 6.87
C ALA A 67 -4.34 -18.91 6.43
N LEU A 68 -4.48 -19.16 5.12
CA LEU A 68 -5.41 -20.15 4.58
C LEU A 68 -4.86 -21.55 4.83
N LYS A 69 -4.84 -21.99 6.10
CA LYS A 69 -4.57 -23.40 6.41
C LYS A 69 -5.83 -24.20 6.14
N ARG A 70 -5.91 -24.80 4.95
CA ARG A 70 -6.78 -25.98 4.74
C ARG A 70 -6.02 -27.14 5.38
N GLY A 71 -6.42 -27.52 6.59
CA GLY A 71 -5.99 -28.78 7.17
C GLY A 71 -6.57 -29.91 6.34
N THR A 72 -5.71 -30.71 5.74
CA THR A 72 -5.99 -32.12 5.44
C THR A 72 -5.30 -32.94 6.49
#